data_AF-A0A7C9A1D9-F1
#
_entry.id   AF-A0A7C9A1D9-F1
#
_cell.length_a   1.000
_cell.length_b   1.000
_cell.length_c   1.000
_cell.angle_alpha   90.00
_cell.angle_beta   90.00
_cell.angle_gamma   90.00
#
_symmetry.space_group_name_H-M   'P 1'
#
loop_
_entity.id
_entity.type
_entity.pdbx_description
1 polymer ?
#
loop_
_entity_poly.entity_id
_entity_poly.type
_entity_poly.pdbx_seq_one_letter_code
_entity_poly.pdbx_strand_id
1 'polypeptide(L)'
;EDYVNHYYPEPSLVKSDSELQAWWEEVRTTGHGDKKDEPWRPILSTPEDLVQTLTTIIWVASGHHAAVNFGQYPYAGYFPNRPTIARTKMPSEDPTDDEWELFLDNPESVLLHCFPSQIQ
;
A
#
# COMPACT_ATOMS: atom_id res chain seq x y z
N GLU A 1 -7.70 -21.62 -7.43
CA GLU A 1 -8.81 -22.27 -8.16
C GLU A 1 -9.03 -23.69 -7.67
N ASP A 2 -8.08 -24.61 -7.87
CA ASP A 2 -8.22 -26.04 -7.51
C ASP A 2 -8.75 -26.30 -6.09
N TYR A 3 -8.18 -25.62 -5.08
CA TYR A 3 -8.62 -25.78 -3.70
C TYR A 3 -10.08 -25.37 -3.49
N VAL A 4 -10.49 -24.23 -4.05
CA VAL A 4 -11.88 -23.76 -3.93
C VAL A 4 -12.82 -24.71 -4.65
N ASN A 5 -12.49 -25.11 -5.88
CA ASN A 5 -13.34 -25.98 -6.69
C ASN A 5 -13.48 -27.39 -6.10
N HIS A 6 -12.54 -27.82 -5.25
CA HIS A 6 -12.66 -29.08 -4.52
C HIS A 6 -13.78 -29.05 -3.45
N TYR A 7 -13.91 -27.95 -2.72
CA TYR A 7 -14.90 -27.82 -1.63
C TYR A 7 -16.21 -27.15 -2.07
N TYR A 8 -16.15 -26.26 -3.07
CA TYR A 8 -17.26 -25.49 -3.59
C TYR A 8 -17.36 -25.64 -5.11
N PRO A 9 -17.69 -26.83 -5.64
CA PRO A 9 -17.81 -27.06 -7.09
C PRO A 9 -19.01 -26.33 -7.73
N GLU A 10 -19.96 -25.83 -6.93
CA GLU A 10 -21.16 -25.15 -7.42
C GLU A 10 -21.57 -23.95 -6.54
N PRO A 11 -22.22 -22.91 -7.12
CA PRO A 11 -22.60 -21.69 -6.39
C PRO A 11 -23.52 -21.91 -5.18
N SER A 12 -24.36 -22.95 -5.19
CA SER A 12 -25.24 -23.31 -4.07
C SER A 12 -24.45 -23.51 -2.78
N LEU A 13 -23.31 -24.20 -2.86
CA LEU A 13 -22.48 -24.55 -1.70
C LEU A 13 -21.86 -23.30 -1.07
N VAL A 14 -21.44 -22.32 -1.87
CA VAL A 14 -20.93 -21.02 -1.37
C VAL A 14 -22.03 -20.24 -0.65
N LYS A 15 -23.24 -20.22 -1.22
CA LYS A 15 -24.38 -19.48 -0.65
C LYS A 15 -24.96 -20.12 0.60
N SER A 16 -24.93 -21.44 0.70
CA SER A 16 -25.48 -22.17 1.85
C SER A 16 -24.51 -22.28 3.03
N ASP A 17 -23.23 -21.99 2.82
CA ASP A 17 -22.23 -22.01 3.89
C ASP A 17 -22.41 -20.79 4.80
N SER A 18 -23.04 -21.02 5.96
CA SER A 18 -23.33 -19.96 6.91
C SER A 18 -22.09 -19.32 7.51
N GLU A 19 -21.01 -20.08 7.70
CA GLU A 19 -19.78 -19.55 8.27
C GLU A 19 -19.06 -18.65 7.27
N LEU A 20 -18.98 -19.09 6.01
CA LEU A 20 -18.39 -18.32 4.93
C LEU A 20 -19.14 -17.00 4.67
N GLN A 21 -20.47 -17.05 4.65
CA GLN A 21 -21.30 -15.84 4.47
C GLN A 21 -21.17 -14.88 5.66
N ALA A 22 -21.19 -15.39 6.89
CA ALA A 22 -21.04 -14.56 8.09
C ALA A 22 -19.66 -13.89 8.14
N TRP A 23 -18.59 -14.64 7.80
CA TRP A 23 -17.23 -14.10 7.72
C TRP A 23 -17.14 -12.94 6.72
N TRP A 24 -17.64 -13.13 5.50
CA TRP A 24 -17.55 -12.09 4.48
C TRP A 24 -18.38 -10.85 4.82
N GLU A 25 -19.55 -11.04 5.43
CA GLU A 25 -20.39 -9.95 5.90
C GLU A 25 -19.70 -9.14 7.00
N GLU A 26 -19.06 -9.78 7.98
CA GLU A 26 -18.31 -9.10 9.03
C GLU A 26 -17.12 -8.31 8.47
N VAL A 27 -16.35 -8.89 7.55
CA VAL A 27 -15.25 -8.20 6.86
C VAL A 27 -15.75 -6.93 6.16
N ARG A 28 -16.92 -6.99 5.52
CA ARG A 28 -17.48 -5.86 4.76
C ARG A 28 -18.11 -4.80 5.63
N THR A 29 -18.84 -5.18 6.67
CA THR A 29 -19.69 -4.26 7.42
C THR A 29 -19.08 -3.78 8.72
N THR A 30 -18.14 -4.55 9.29
CA THR A 30 -17.44 -4.21 10.53
C THR A 30 -15.97 -3.93 10.25
N GLY A 31 -15.23 -4.89 9.69
CA GLY A 31 -13.78 -4.74 9.45
C GLY A 31 -13.44 -3.55 8.54
N HIS A 32 -14.14 -3.43 7.41
CA HIS A 32 -14.08 -2.28 6.52
C HIS A 32 -15.43 -1.59 6.36
N GLY A 33 -16.14 -1.40 7.49
CA GLY A 33 -17.47 -0.81 7.53
C GLY A 33 -17.56 0.61 6.97
N ASP A 34 -16.46 1.35 6.96
CA ASP A 34 -16.32 2.67 6.34
C ASP A 34 -16.53 2.64 4.82
N LYS A 35 -16.37 1.48 4.20
CA LYS A 35 -16.48 1.23 2.75
C LYS A 35 -17.51 0.14 2.42
N LYS A 36 -18.52 -0.04 3.27
CA LYS A 36 -19.50 -1.13 3.10
C LYS A 36 -20.43 -0.94 1.89
N ASP A 37 -20.72 0.32 1.55
CA ASP A 37 -21.67 0.72 0.50
C ASP A 37 -21.02 0.92 -0.88
N GLU A 38 -19.73 0.58 -1.01
CA GLU A 38 -18.96 0.77 -2.22
C GLU A 38 -19.32 -0.24 -3.33
N PRO A 39 -19.51 0.19 -4.59
CA PRO A 39 -20.04 -0.66 -5.66
C PRO A 39 -19.07 -1.73 -6.15
N TRP A 40 -17.78 -1.59 -5.87
CA TRP A 40 -16.74 -2.55 -6.27
C TRP A 40 -16.62 -3.75 -5.30
N ARG A 41 -17.40 -3.77 -4.21
CA ARG A 41 -17.39 -4.85 -3.23
C ARG A 41 -17.90 -6.17 -3.84
N PRO A 42 -17.10 -7.25 -3.79
CA PRO A 42 -17.55 -8.57 -4.24
C PRO A 42 -18.75 -9.05 -3.43
N ILE A 43 -19.73 -9.63 -4.13
CA ILE A 43 -20.82 -10.39 -3.51
C ILE A 43 -20.38 -11.86 -3.53
N LEU A 44 -20.19 -12.48 -2.38
CA LEU A 44 -19.62 -13.83 -2.28
C LEU A 44 -20.69 -14.89 -2.60
N SER A 45 -20.99 -15.10 -3.89
CA SER A 45 -22.11 -15.93 -4.34
C SER A 45 -21.70 -17.13 -5.19
N THR A 46 -20.52 -17.12 -5.79
CA THR A 46 -20.02 -18.14 -6.69
C THR A 46 -18.62 -18.62 -6.29
N PRO A 47 -18.19 -19.82 -6.74
CA PRO A 47 -16.82 -20.26 -6.56
C PRO A 47 -15.80 -19.27 -7.12
N GLU A 48 -16.13 -18.61 -8.24
CA GLU A 48 -15.31 -17.57 -8.86
C GLU A 48 -15.15 -16.34 -7.94
N ASP A 49 -16.23 -15.87 -7.31
CA ASP A 49 -16.18 -14.76 -6.34
C ASP A 49 -15.26 -15.12 -5.15
N LEU A 50 -15.35 -16.37 -4.66
CA LEU A 50 -14.54 -16.86 -3.56
C LEU A 50 -13.06 -17.00 -3.96
N VAL A 51 -12.78 -17.54 -5.15
CA VAL A 51 -11.43 -17.59 -5.71
C VAL A 51 -10.85 -16.18 -5.80
N GLN A 52 -11.57 -15.22 -6.37
CA GLN A 52 -11.07 -13.85 -6.52
C GLN A 52 -10.79 -13.20 -5.17
N THR A 53 -11.71 -13.37 -4.21
CA THR A 53 -11.58 -12.81 -2.86
C THR A 53 -10.36 -13.38 -2.14
N LEU A 54 -10.23 -14.71 -2.07
CA LEU A 54 -9.10 -15.37 -1.41
C LEU A 54 -7.78 -15.08 -2.11
N THR A 55 -7.76 -15.09 -3.44
CA THR A 55 -6.55 -14.77 -4.22
C THR A 55 -6.07 -13.36 -3.92
N THR A 56 -6.99 -12.39 -3.83
CA THR A 56 -6.65 -11.01 -3.49
C THR A 56 -6.04 -10.91 -2.09
N ILE A 57 -6.66 -11.55 -1.09
CA ILE A 57 -6.15 -11.56 0.30
C ILE A 57 -4.75 -12.18 0.35
N ILE A 58 -4.56 -13.35 -0.26
CA ILE A 58 -3.28 -14.07 -0.30
C ILE A 58 -2.22 -13.22 -1.01
N TRP A 59 -2.55 -12.62 -2.16
CA TRP A 59 -1.64 -11.75 -2.90
C TRP A 59 -1.20 -10.54 -2.08
N VAL A 60 -2.14 -9.85 -1.44
CA VAL A 60 -1.86 -8.67 -0.62
C VAL A 60 -0.92 -9.02 0.53
N ALA A 61 -1.19 -10.13 1.23
CA ALA A 61 -0.39 -10.59 2.36
C ALA A 61 0.99 -11.15 1.95
N SER A 62 1.17 -11.55 0.68
CA SER A 62 2.41 -12.17 0.20
C SER A 62 3.15 -11.29 -0.80
N GLY A 63 2.89 -11.44 -2.10
CA GLY A 63 3.64 -10.81 -3.17
C GLY A 63 3.60 -9.29 -3.11
N HIS A 64 2.44 -8.71 -2.83
CA HIS A 64 2.32 -7.25 -2.69
C HIS A 64 3.13 -6.74 -1.50
N HIS A 65 2.91 -7.32 -0.30
CA HIS A 65 3.67 -6.96 0.90
C HIS A 65 5.18 -7.09 0.66
N ALA A 66 5.65 -8.21 0.11
CA ALA A 66 7.06 -8.44 -0.18
C ALA A 66 7.64 -7.37 -1.12
N ALA A 67 6.93 -7.04 -2.18
CA ALA A 67 7.37 -6.06 -3.19
C ALA A 67 7.56 -4.65 -2.62
N VAL A 68 6.69 -4.22 -1.70
CA VAL A 68 6.78 -2.87 -1.11
C VAL A 68 7.57 -2.83 0.20
N ASN A 69 7.78 -3.98 0.87
CA ASN A 69 8.42 -4.06 2.18
C ASN A 69 9.92 -4.35 2.11
N PHE A 70 10.35 -5.39 1.39
CA PHE A 70 11.75 -5.85 1.48
C PHE A 70 12.73 -4.92 0.78
N GLY A 71 12.25 -4.02 -0.08
CA GLY A 71 13.05 -2.94 -0.67
C GLY A 71 13.26 -1.74 0.24
N GLN A 72 12.60 -1.66 1.41
CA GLN A 72 12.68 -0.47 2.27
C GLN A 72 14.11 -0.13 2.65
N TYR A 73 14.85 -1.00 3.33
CA TYR A 73 16.24 -0.71 3.71
C TYR A 73 17.21 -0.69 2.51
N PRO A 74 17.15 -1.64 1.56
CA PRO A 74 18.06 -1.62 0.40
C PRO A 74 18.02 -0.33 -0.42
N TYR A 75 16.85 0.32 -0.55
CA TYR A 75 16.73 1.58 -1.28
C TYR A 75 16.72 2.81 -0.37
N ALA A 76 16.11 2.75 0.81
CA ALA A 76 15.94 3.90 1.70
C ALA A 76 16.99 4.00 2.80
N GLY A 77 17.84 2.98 2.97
CA GLY A 77 18.92 2.98 3.97
C GLY A 77 19.96 4.08 3.72
N TYR A 78 20.11 4.50 2.45
CA TYR A 78 20.80 5.74 2.09
C TYR A 78 19.75 6.84 1.89
N PHE A 79 19.56 7.69 2.92
CA PHE A 79 18.44 8.63 2.99
C PHE A 79 18.29 9.60 1.79
N PRO A 80 19.36 10.08 1.11
CA PRO A 80 19.17 10.96 -0.04
C PRO A 80 18.44 10.29 -1.20
N ASN A 81 18.49 8.95 -1.29
CA ASN A 81 17.79 8.19 -2.32
C ASN A 81 16.27 8.09 -2.04
N ARG A 82 15.84 8.17 -0.77
CA ARG A 82 14.41 8.13 -0.40
C ARG A 82 14.14 8.97 0.87
N PRO A 83 14.19 10.31 0.77
CA PRO A 83 13.93 11.18 1.91
C PRO A 83 12.48 11.07 2.36
N THR A 84 12.24 11.02 3.68
CA THR A 84 10.89 10.92 4.27
C THR A 84 10.22 12.28 4.48
N ILE A 85 10.99 13.37 4.47
CA ILE A 85 10.51 14.74 4.63
C ILE A 85 11.39 15.72 3.85
N ALA A 86 10.81 16.85 3.44
CA ALA A 86 11.51 18.07 3.07
C ALA A 86 11.18 19.16 4.11
N ARG A 87 12.20 19.79 4.69
CA ARG A 87 12.12 20.76 5.79
C ARG A 87 12.22 22.21 5.32
N THR A 88 12.70 22.42 4.09
CA THR A 88 12.85 23.73 3.47
C THR A 88 12.02 23.79 2.18
N LYS A 89 11.82 25.00 1.66
CA LYS A 89 11.22 25.20 0.33
C LYS A 89 12.26 24.89 -0.74
N MET A 90 11.82 24.78 -2.00
CA MET A 90 12.74 24.80 -3.13
C MET A 90 13.48 26.15 -3.16
N PRO A 91 14.81 26.16 -3.35
CA PRO A 91 15.56 27.38 -3.59
C PRO A 91 14.98 28.15 -4.78
N SER A 92 15.07 29.48 -4.74
CA SER A 92 14.74 30.30 -5.91
C SER A 92 15.89 30.24 -6.94
N GLU A 93 15.59 30.47 -8.21
CA GLU A 93 16.63 30.67 -9.25
C GLU A 93 17.10 32.13 -9.31
N ASP A 94 16.75 32.95 -8.31
CA ASP A 94 17.19 34.34 -8.25
C ASP A 94 18.68 34.37 -7.90
N PRO A 95 19.55 34.88 -8.79
CA PRO A 95 20.99 34.91 -8.56
C PRO A 95 21.42 35.82 -7.40
N THR A 96 20.50 36.60 -6.84
CA THR A 96 20.72 37.44 -5.65
C THR A 96 20.31 36.78 -4.34
N ASP A 97 19.75 35.57 -4.39
CA ASP A 97 19.37 34.78 -3.23
C ASP A 97 20.58 34.00 -2.67
N ASP A 98 20.86 34.19 -1.38
CA ASP A 98 21.96 33.51 -0.68
C ASP A 98 21.80 31.97 -0.75
N GLU A 99 20.57 31.45 -0.77
CA GLU A 99 20.32 30.00 -0.90
C GLU A 99 20.68 29.48 -2.31
N TRP A 100 20.54 30.33 -3.34
CA TRP A 100 20.92 29.99 -4.71
C TRP A 100 22.45 29.95 -4.87
N GLU A 101 23.16 30.94 -4.34
CA GLU A 101 24.62 30.93 -4.33
C GLU A 101 25.17 29.73 -3.54
N LEU A 102 24.58 29.43 -2.37
CA LEU A 102 24.95 28.27 -1.56
C LEU A 102 24.69 26.94 -2.29
N PHE A 103 23.61 26.84 -3.06
CA PHE A 103 23.32 25.65 -3.85
C PHE A 103 24.36 25.42 -4.96
N LEU A 104 24.82 26.49 -5.62
CA LEU A 104 25.86 26.41 -6.66
C LEU A 104 27.23 26.02 -6.08
N ASP A 105 27.59 26.54 -4.91
CA ASP A 105 28.87 26.26 -4.25
C ASP A 105 28.88 24.90 -3.51
N ASN A 106 27.80 24.58 -2.78
CA ASN A 106 27.70 23.40 -1.93
C ASN A 106 26.29 22.78 -1.93
N PRO A 107 25.91 22.09 -3.02
CA PRO A 107 24.58 21.50 -3.16
C PRO A 107 24.29 20.42 -2.12
N GLU A 108 25.31 19.70 -1.64
CA GLU A 108 25.16 18.66 -0.60
C GLU A 108 24.67 19.25 0.71
N SER A 109 25.22 20.41 1.12
CA SER A 109 24.78 21.13 2.31
C SER A 109 23.31 21.52 2.19
N VAL A 110 22.89 22.08 1.04
CA VAL A 110 21.48 22.47 0.82
C VAL A 110 20.56 21.25 0.87
N LEU A 111 20.93 20.13 0.26
CA LEU A 111 20.17 18.89 0.33
C LEU A 111 20.09 18.34 1.76
N LEU A 112 21.16 18.42 2.56
CA LEU A 112 21.16 18.00 3.96
C LEU A 112 20.27 18.89 4.86
N HIS A 113 20.18 20.19 4.55
CA HIS A 113 19.25 21.10 5.23
C HIS A 113 17.79 20.81 4.86
N CYS A 114 17.54 20.48 3.58
CA CYS A 114 16.21 20.14 3.08
C CYS A 114 15.72 18.78 3.60
N PHE A 115 16.52 17.72 3.48
CA PHE A 115 16.13 16.35 3.80
C PHE A 115 16.13 16.05 5.31
N PRO A 116 15.71 14.83 5.74
CA PRO A 116 15.61 14.51 7.16
C PRO A 116 16.92 14.74 7.92
N SER A 117 16.81 15.23 9.15
CA SER A 117 17.95 15.40 10.05
C SER A 117 18.45 14.04 10.58
N GLN A 118 19.65 14.02 11.16
CA GLN A 118 20.26 12.80 11.70
C GLN A 118 19.51 12.14 12.88
N ILE A 119 18.56 12.84 13.51
CA ILE A 119 17.89 12.39 14.74
C ILE A 119 16.45 11.89 14.49
N GLN A 120 15.93 12.08 13.27
CA GLN A 120 14.52 11.77 12.96
C GLN A 120 14.19 10.28 12.92
#